data_AF-A0A0N4YGU3-F1
#
_entry.id   AF-A0A0N4YGU3-F1
#
_cell.length_a   1.000
_cell.length_b   1.000
_cell.length_c   1.000
_cell.angle_alpha   90.00
_cell.angle_beta   90.00
_cell.angle_gamma   90.00
#
_symmetry.space_group_name_H-M   'P 1'
#
loop_
_entity.id
_entity.type
_entity.pdbx_description
1 polymer ?
#
loop_
_entity_poly.entity_id
_entity_poly.type
_entity_poly.pdbx_seq_one_letter_code
_entity_poly.pdbx_strand_id
1 'polypeptide(L)'
;MDILNPTNVYTDPNLLGTVNLWSWGTASGGCAWSSIPTLGLLKDLNACENGLPCPVKTGRQWLTATIDFSKFQAIINMLKDNAPYQLQLLLHDKKSGDNSCLMFQARAYIH
;
A
#
# COMPACT_ATOMS: atom_id res chain seq x y z
N MET A 1 4.53 10.85 1.04
CA MET A 1 4.47 10.37 -0.36
C MET A 1 4.01 11.51 -1.24
N ASP A 2 4.67 11.72 -2.36
CA ASP A 2 4.26 12.69 -3.38
C ASP A 2 3.23 12.02 -4.31
N ILE A 3 2.04 12.60 -4.42
CA ILE A 3 0.98 12.13 -5.29
C ILE A 3 0.55 13.26 -6.22
N LEU A 4 0.35 12.93 -7.50
CA LEU A 4 -0.28 13.82 -8.47
C LEU A 4 -1.67 13.29 -8.77
N ASN A 5 -2.69 14.02 -8.31
CA ASN A 5 -4.09 13.70 -8.57
C ASN A 5 -4.67 14.74 -9.56
N PRO A 6 -4.72 14.47 -10.87
CA PRO A 6 -4.93 15.53 -11.86
C PRO A 6 -6.38 16.02 -11.96
N THR A 7 -7.38 15.18 -11.64
CA THR A 7 -8.75 15.36 -12.16
C THR A 7 -9.80 15.48 -11.07
N ASN A 8 -9.83 14.58 -10.08
CA ASN A 8 -10.96 14.47 -9.16
C ASN A 8 -10.55 14.51 -7.70
N VAL A 9 -11.36 15.09 -6.82
CA VAL A 9 -11.13 15.00 -5.37
C VAL A 9 -11.60 13.63 -4.88
N TYR A 10 -10.72 12.84 -4.27
CA TYR A 10 -11.07 11.53 -3.73
C TYR A 10 -11.59 11.67 -2.30
N THR A 11 -12.69 11.01 -2.01
CA THR A 11 -13.45 11.19 -0.76
C THR A 11 -13.90 9.87 -0.19
N ASP A 12 -14.08 9.85 1.13
CA ASP A 12 -14.78 8.77 1.81
C ASP A 12 -16.23 8.64 1.29
N PRO A 13 -16.79 7.42 1.17
CA PRO A 13 -16.17 6.10 1.34
C PRO A 13 -15.68 5.50 0.01
N ASN A 14 -15.51 6.33 -1.03
CA ASN A 14 -15.29 5.86 -2.40
C ASN A 14 -13.82 5.50 -2.68
N LEU A 15 -12.90 6.03 -1.89
CA LEU A 15 -11.47 5.78 -2.06
C LEU A 15 -11.08 4.45 -1.42
N LEU A 16 -10.82 3.46 -2.26
CA LEU A 16 -10.35 2.14 -1.86
C LEU A 16 -8.82 2.07 -1.94
N GLY A 17 -8.21 1.39 -0.98
CA GLY A 17 -6.78 1.11 -0.90
C GLY A 17 -6.50 -0.37 -0.96
N THR A 18 -5.55 -0.76 -1.81
CA THR A 18 -4.97 -2.10 -1.85
C THR A 18 -3.46 -2.03 -1.59
N VAL A 19 -2.98 -2.83 -0.64
CA VAL A 19 -1.55 -2.95 -0.34
C VAL A 19 -1.04 -4.30 -0.83
N ASN A 20 -0.10 -4.25 -1.77
CA ASN A 20 0.65 -5.41 -2.22
C ASN A 20 2.07 -5.37 -1.64
N LEU A 21 2.60 -6.53 -1.27
CA LEU A 21 3.91 -6.68 -0.62
C LEU A 21 4.79 -7.65 -1.41
N TRP A 22 6.08 -7.35 -1.49
CA TRP A 22 7.08 -8.24 -2.06
C TRP A 22 8.31 -8.32 -1.17
N SER A 23 8.88 -9.51 -1.07
CA SER A 23 10.18 -9.77 -0.44
C SER A 23 11.26 -9.92 -1.51
N TRP A 24 12.47 -9.48 -1.22
CA TRP A 24 13.61 -9.74 -2.10
C TRP A 24 14.08 -11.19 -1.99
N GLY A 25 14.35 -11.81 -3.13
CA GLY A 25 14.79 -13.20 -3.24
C GLY A 25 13.68 -14.12 -3.73
N THR A 26 14.03 -15.21 -4.42
CA THR A 26 13.10 -16.28 -4.81
C THR A 26 13.35 -17.55 -3.99
N ALA A 27 12.37 -18.45 -3.94
CA ALA A 27 12.53 -19.76 -3.28
C ALA A 27 13.69 -20.61 -3.85
N SER A 28 14.09 -20.36 -5.10
CA SER A 28 15.21 -21.00 -5.78
C SER A 28 16.55 -20.26 -5.62
N GLY A 29 16.62 -19.22 -4.78
CA GLY A 29 17.85 -18.44 -4.55
C GLY A 29 18.14 -17.37 -5.61
N GLY A 30 17.14 -16.99 -6.41
CA GLY A 30 17.27 -15.93 -7.42
C GLY A 30 17.15 -14.52 -6.83
N CYS A 31 17.66 -13.53 -7.56
CA CYS A 31 17.62 -12.10 -7.20
C CYS A 31 16.44 -11.39 -7.86
N ALA A 32 15.24 -11.54 -7.30
CA ALA A 32 14.03 -10.89 -7.79
C ALA A 32 13.03 -10.60 -6.66
N TRP A 33 12.07 -9.72 -6.93
CA TRP A 33 10.94 -9.47 -6.02
C TRP A 33 9.92 -10.60 -6.12
N SER A 34 9.68 -11.30 -5.01
CA SER A 34 8.66 -12.34 -4.88
C SER A 34 7.45 -11.80 -4.14
N SER A 35 6.26 -11.97 -4.71
CA SER A 35 5.00 -11.51 -4.09
C SER A 35 4.75 -12.26 -2.79
N ILE A 36 4.36 -11.52 -1.75
CA ILE A 36 3.93 -12.06 -0.47
C ILE A 36 2.40 -12.14 -0.51
N PRO A 37 1.82 -13.34 -0.39
CA PRO A 37 0.37 -13.49 -0.47
C PRO A 37 -0.28 -12.86 0.76
N THR A 38 -1.01 -11.77 0.56
CA THR A 38 -1.80 -11.10 1.62
C THR A 38 -3.17 -11.75 1.82
N LEU A 39 -3.51 -12.76 1.00
CA LEU A 39 -4.77 -13.51 1.02
C LEU A 39 -6.02 -12.60 0.94
N GLY A 40 -5.90 -11.44 0.31
CA GLY A 40 -6.99 -10.48 0.16
C GLY A 40 -7.24 -9.61 1.40
N LEU A 41 -6.53 -9.82 2.50
CA LEU A 41 -6.71 -9.04 3.74
C LEU A 41 -6.41 -7.55 3.56
N LEU A 42 -5.55 -7.22 2.59
CA LEU A 42 -5.10 -5.86 2.31
C LEU A 42 -5.71 -5.30 1.01
N LYS A 43 -6.82 -5.85 0.53
CA LYS A 43 -7.44 -5.48 -0.75
C LYS A 43 -8.72 -4.68 -0.54
N ASP A 44 -8.90 -3.64 -1.34
CA ASP A 44 -10.12 -2.82 -1.44
C ASP A 44 -10.63 -2.30 -0.07
N LEU A 45 -9.71 -1.99 0.84
CA LEU A 45 -10.02 -1.42 2.15
C LEU A 45 -10.42 0.05 1.98
N ASN A 46 -11.29 0.58 2.83
CA ASN A 46 -11.55 2.02 2.85
C ASN A 46 -10.24 2.75 3.21
N ALA A 47 -9.64 3.46 2.24
CA ALA A 47 -8.34 4.09 2.44
C ALA A 47 -8.41 5.22 3.47
N CYS A 48 -9.53 5.96 3.51
CA CYS A 48 -9.73 7.07 4.43
C CYS A 48 -9.79 6.60 5.90
N GLU A 49 -10.41 5.44 6.15
CA GLU A 49 -10.46 4.82 7.48
C GLU A 49 -9.17 4.07 7.85
N ASN A 50 -8.34 3.74 6.87
CA ASN A 50 -7.09 2.99 7.05
C ASN A 50 -5.85 3.86 6.82
N GLY A 51 -5.90 5.09 7.35
CA GLY A 51 -4.71 5.93 7.54
C GLY A 51 -4.35 6.84 6.37
N LEU A 52 -5.13 6.89 5.29
CA LEU A 52 -4.97 7.89 4.25
C LEU A 52 -5.77 9.17 4.62
N PRO A 53 -5.14 10.36 4.66
CA PRO A 53 -5.87 11.59 4.93
C PRO A 53 -6.80 11.93 3.75
N CYS A 54 -8.10 12.00 4.06
CA CYS A 54 -9.13 12.38 3.11
C CYS A 54 -9.74 13.74 3.50
N PRO A 55 -10.18 14.56 2.53
CA PRO A 55 -10.17 14.28 1.09
C PRO A 55 -8.78 14.42 0.45
N VAL A 56 -8.47 13.58 -0.53
CA VAL A 56 -7.28 13.75 -1.39
C VAL A 56 -7.62 14.79 -2.44
N LYS A 57 -6.98 15.95 -2.36
CA LYS A 57 -7.28 17.08 -3.26
C LYS A 57 -6.79 16.82 -4.68
N THR A 58 -7.20 17.64 -5.63
CA THR A 58 -6.56 17.66 -6.95
C THR A 58 -5.21 18.40 -6.88
N GLY A 59 -4.36 18.16 -7.88
CA GLY A 59 -3.00 18.67 -7.96
C GLY A 59 -1.96 17.78 -7.29
N ARG A 60 -0.71 18.26 -7.32
CA ARG A 60 0.43 17.62 -6.65
C ARG A 60 0.38 17.93 -5.16
N GLN A 61 0.47 16.92 -4.31
CA GLN A 61 0.49 17.11 -2.86
C GLN A 61 1.32 16.04 -2.16
N TRP A 62 1.76 16.36 -0.94
CA TRP A 62 2.39 15.40 -0.06
C TRP A 62 1.34 14.82 0.88
N LEU A 63 1.12 13.51 0.78
CA LEU A 63 0.29 12.76 1.73
C LEU A 63 1.18 12.02 2.72
N THR A 64 0.69 11.89 3.95
CA THR A 64 1.27 10.97 4.94
C THR A 64 0.25 9.89 5.14
N ALA A 65 0.53 8.67 4.66
CA ALA A 65 -0.33 7.53 4.91
C ALA A 65 0.28 6.66 6.01
N THR A 66 -0.57 6.16 6.89
CA THR A 66 -0.19 5.19 7.90
C THR A 66 -0.75 3.84 7.51
N ILE A 67 0.12 2.85 7.30
CA ILE A 67 -0.29 1.47 7.08
C ILE A 67 -0.07 0.73 8.39
N ASP A 68 -1.16 0.45 9.09
CA ASP A 68 -1.13 -0.29 10.34
C ASP A 68 -1.18 -1.80 10.07
N PHE A 69 -0.02 -2.44 10.11
CA PHE A 69 0.09 -3.88 9.94
C PHE A 69 -0.26 -4.69 11.19
N SER A 70 -0.48 -4.06 12.35
CA SER A 70 -0.77 -4.78 13.61
C SER A 70 -2.05 -5.62 13.51
N LYS A 71 -3.02 -5.15 12.71
CA LYS A 71 -4.26 -5.87 12.40
C LYS A 71 -4.05 -7.10 11.52
N PHE A 72 -2.87 -7.23 10.93
CA PHE A 72 -2.51 -8.26 9.97
C PHE A 72 -1.31 -9.08 10.45
N GLN A 73 -1.32 -9.44 11.75
CA GLN A 73 -0.23 -10.18 12.39
C GLN A 73 0.16 -11.46 11.65
N ALA A 74 -0.79 -12.14 11.01
CA ALA A 74 -0.51 -13.31 10.17
C ALA A 74 0.47 -13.00 9.03
N ILE A 75 0.36 -11.83 8.41
CA ILE A 75 1.28 -11.37 7.37
C ILE A 75 2.64 -11.03 7.99
N ILE A 76 2.65 -10.26 9.10
CA ILE A 76 3.89 -9.89 9.80
C ILE A 76 4.70 -11.13 10.18
N ASN A 77 4.05 -12.19 10.69
CA ASN A 77 4.71 -13.43 11.09
C ASN A 77 5.35 -14.19 9.92
N MET A 78 4.97 -13.90 8.66
CA MET A 78 5.59 -14.46 7.46
C MET A 78 6.81 -13.65 7.00
N LEU A 79 6.99 -12.43 7.51
CA LEU A 79 8.08 -11.55 7.12
C LEU A 79 9.35 -11.90 7.90
N LYS A 80 10.49 -11.85 7.20
CA LYS A 80 11.83 -11.96 7.79
C LYS A 80 12.23 -10.60 8.36
N ASP A 81 12.78 -10.63 9.56
CA ASP A 81 13.37 -9.44 10.15
C ASP A 81 14.61 -8.96 9.35
N ASN A 82 14.85 -7.65 9.40
CA ASN A 82 15.99 -6.98 8.78
C ASN A 82 16.18 -7.34 7.29
N ALA A 83 15.07 -7.37 6.54
CA ALA A 83 15.04 -7.71 5.13
C ALA A 83 14.49 -6.57 4.26
N PRO A 84 14.90 -6.48 2.98
CA PRO A 84 14.33 -5.51 2.05
C PRO A 84 12.97 -5.97 1.53
N TYR A 85 12.03 -5.04 1.56
CA TYR A 85 10.65 -5.20 1.11
C TYR A 85 10.30 -4.12 0.09
N GLN A 86 9.45 -4.48 -0.87
CA GLN A 86 8.73 -3.52 -1.71
C GLN A 86 7.27 -3.52 -1.28
N LEU A 87 6.71 -2.32 -1.20
CA LEU A 87 5.28 -2.10 -0.97
C LEU A 87 4.70 -1.31 -2.14
N GLN A 88 3.51 -1.70 -2.57
CA GLN A 88 2.70 -0.95 -3.52
C GLN A 88 1.37 -0.62 -2.86
N LEU A 89 1.04 0.66 -2.80
CA LEU A 89 -0.27 1.16 -2.43
C LEU A 89 -1.00 1.55 -3.73
N LEU A 90 -2.04 0.79 -4.07
CA LEU A 90 -2.96 1.10 -5.14
C LEU A 90 -4.19 1.77 -4.53
N LEU A 91 -4.50 2.97 -5.01
CA LEU A 91 -5.71 3.71 -4.67
C LEU A 91 -6.67 3.67 -5.86
N HIS A 92 -7.92 3.36 -5.59
CA HIS A 92 -9.00 3.34 -6.58
C HIS A 92 -10.19 4.15 -6.06
N ASP A 93 -10.55 5.24 -6.73
CA ASP A 93 -11.75 5.99 -6.40
C ASP A 93 -12.94 5.43 -7.19
N LYS A 94 -13.92 4.85 -6.49
CA LYS A 94 -15.10 4.23 -7.13
C LYS A 94 -16.02 5.24 -7.82
N LYS A 95 -15.96 6.52 -7.43
CA LYS A 95 -16.87 7.55 -7.93
C LYS A 95 -16.39 8.11 -9.27
N SER A 96 -15.10 8.38 -9.42
CA SER A 96 -14.51 8.82 -10.68
C SER A 96 -14.00 7.67 -11.55
N GLY A 97 -13.67 6.53 -10.95
CA GLY A 97 -12.99 5.42 -11.61
C GLY A 97 -11.47 5.59 -11.69
N ASP A 98 -10.92 6.64 -11.10
CA ASP A 98 -9.48 6.93 -11.16
C ASP A 98 -8.67 5.91 -10.37
N ASN A 99 -7.45 5.66 -10.86
CA ASN A 99 -6.46 4.83 -10.18
C ASN A 99 -5.18 5.63 -9.92
N SER A 100 -4.60 5.44 -8.74
CA SER A 100 -3.29 5.99 -8.39
C SER A 100 -2.44 4.89 -7.78
N CYS A 101 -1.18 4.79 -8.19
CA CYS A 101 -0.28 3.74 -7.74
C CYS A 101 0.99 4.36 -7.17
N LEU A 102 1.35 3.94 -5.97
CA LEU A 102 2.54 4.37 -5.27
C LEU A 102 3.36 3.15 -4.91
N MET A 103 4.65 3.17 -5.23
CA MET A 103 5.57 2.11 -4.86
C MET A 103 6.73 2.67 -4.07
N PHE A 104 7.11 1.96 -3.01
CA PHE A 104 8.30 2.27 -2.24
C PHE A 104 8.98 0.98 -1.79
N GLN A 105 10.29 1.09 -1.58
CA GLN A 105 11.12 0.00 -1.10
C GLN A 105 11.78 0.45 0.20
N ALA A 106 11.79 -0.44 1.19
CA ALA A 106 12.38 -0.16 2.49
C ALA A 106 12.95 -1.45 3.08
N ARG A 107 13.98 -1.29 3.92
CA ARG A 107 14.42 -2.36 4.82
C ARG A 107 13.55 -2.30 6.07
N ALA A 108 12.84 -3.38 6.37
CA ALA A 108 11.96 -3.45 7.53
C ALA A 108 12.70 -4.11 8.70
N TYR A 109 12.62 -3.48 9.87
CA TYR A 109 12.97 -4.07 11.16
C TYR A 109 11.65 -4.39 11.87
N ILE A 110 11.43 -5.65 12.17
CA ILE A 110 10.14 -6.23 12.57
C ILE A 110 10.24 -6.82 14.00
N HIS A 111 11.46 -6.95 14.54
CA HIS A 111 11.77 -7.41 15.88
C HIS A 111 12.69 -6.44 16.63
#